data_AF-A0A7W1GLZ9-F1
#
_entry.id   AF-A0A7W1GLZ9-F1
#
_cell.length_a   1.000
_cell.length_b   1.000
_cell.length_c   1.000
_cell.angle_alpha   90.00
_cell.angle_beta   90.00
_cell.angle_gamma   90.00
#
_symmetry.space_group_name_H-M   'P 1'
#
loop_
_entity.id
_entity.type
_entity.pdbx_description
1 polymer ?
#
loop_
_entity_poly.entity_id
_entity_poly.type
_entity_poly.pdbx_seq_one_letter_code
_entity_poly.pdbx_strand_id
1 'polypeptide(L)'
;PGRWIGKVVAQALPKNAVQRYKDYGIAIYHPNYEVWDKRLFSIICPGKERYVGREEWHRRIFDAADVFGPRNVIPNFVAGVEMARPFGFESIDVAIESTTEGLDHFMSRGITPRFTTWCPEPTTPLGRDNPGGAPLEYHVRLLGAYREALHRHGLDPPPGYGEAGTGRAVFSVSSFMDVL
;
A
#
# COMPACT_ATOMS: atom_id res chain seq x y z
N PRO A 1 13.07 7.22 25.93
CA PRO A 1 13.25 6.74 24.53
C PRO A 1 12.68 5.32 24.39
N GLY A 2 12.01 4.97 23.29
CA GLY A 2 11.53 3.59 23.06
C GLY A 2 10.15 3.22 23.63
N ARG A 3 9.43 4.15 24.29
CA ARG A 3 8.05 3.91 24.78
C ARG A 3 7.01 3.89 23.66
N TRP A 4 7.21 4.70 22.63
CA TRP A 4 6.29 4.86 21.50
C TRP A 4 7.02 4.59 20.20
N ILE A 5 6.35 3.91 19.27
CA ILE A 5 6.89 3.61 17.94
C ILE A 5 6.64 4.81 17.03
N GLY A 6 7.70 5.53 16.66
CA GLY A 6 7.62 6.61 15.68
C GLY A 6 7.35 6.05 14.29
N LYS A 7 6.28 6.52 13.64
CA LYS A 7 5.96 6.20 12.24
C LYS A 7 5.78 7.48 11.45
N VAL A 8 6.23 7.48 10.21
CA VAL A 8 5.98 8.58 9.30
C VAL A 8 5.32 8.08 8.02
N VAL A 9 4.26 8.79 7.60
CA VAL A 9 3.58 8.58 6.33
C VAL A 9 3.94 9.76 5.43
N ALA A 10 4.58 9.48 4.31
CA ALA A 10 5.02 10.51 3.37
C ALA A 10 5.08 9.94 1.94
N GLN A 11 5.34 10.80 0.96
CA GLN A 11 5.70 10.37 -0.39
C GLN A 11 7.03 9.61 -0.39
N ALA A 12 7.35 8.88 -1.47
CA ALA A 12 8.66 8.27 -1.66
C ALA A 12 9.75 9.36 -1.83
N LEU A 13 10.53 9.57 -0.78
CA LEU A 13 11.57 10.59 -0.71
C LEU A 13 12.93 10.01 -1.15
N PRO A 14 13.86 10.86 -1.61
CA PRO A 14 15.24 10.43 -1.85
C PRO A 14 15.89 9.87 -0.58
N LYS A 15 16.83 8.92 -0.75
CA LYS A 15 17.47 8.16 0.35
C LYS A 15 18.03 9.04 1.47
N ASN A 16 18.67 10.16 1.14
CA ASN A 16 19.21 11.09 2.14
C ASN A 16 18.12 11.77 2.99
N ALA A 17 16.96 12.09 2.42
CA ALA A 17 15.83 12.64 3.17
C ALA A 17 15.19 11.58 4.06
N VAL A 18 15.08 10.34 3.56
CA VAL A 18 14.61 9.18 4.34
C VAL A 18 15.55 8.88 5.51
N GLN A 19 16.87 8.97 5.31
CA GLN A 19 17.88 8.81 6.36
C GLN A 19 17.67 9.79 7.51
N ARG A 20 17.34 11.06 7.22
CA ARG A 20 17.07 12.06 8.27
C ARG A 20 15.92 11.64 9.19
N TYR A 21 14.86 11.03 8.66
CA TYR A 21 13.78 10.50 9.51
C TYR A 21 14.27 9.42 10.46
N LYS A 22 15.13 8.51 9.97
CA LYS A 22 15.75 7.47 10.79
C LYS A 22 16.62 8.07 11.89
N ASP A 23 17.43 9.07 11.55
CA ASP A 23 18.32 9.76 12.49
C ASP A 23 17.56 10.47 13.62
N TYR A 24 16.34 10.96 13.34
CA TYR A 24 15.45 11.56 14.34
C TYR A 24 14.60 10.52 15.12
N GLY A 25 14.86 9.23 14.96
CA GLY A 25 14.24 8.17 15.76
C GLY A 25 12.93 7.61 15.21
N ILE A 26 12.58 7.89 13.94
CA ILE A 26 11.47 7.18 13.28
C ILE A 26 11.85 5.71 13.10
N ALA A 27 10.91 4.81 13.39
CA ALA A 27 11.10 3.37 13.29
C ALA A 27 10.48 2.78 12.02
N ILE A 28 9.37 3.34 11.53
CA ILE A 28 8.61 2.82 10.39
C ILE A 28 8.35 3.92 9.37
N TYR A 29 8.55 3.59 8.10
CA TYR A 29 8.32 4.48 6.97
C TYR A 29 7.21 3.94 6.07
N HIS A 30 6.20 4.77 5.80
CA HIS A 30 5.08 4.45 4.91
C HIS A 30 5.14 5.32 3.65
N PRO A 31 5.81 4.87 2.57
CA PRO A 31 5.76 5.51 1.27
C PRO A 31 4.47 5.11 0.53
N ASN A 32 3.44 5.95 0.59
CA ASN A 32 2.17 5.63 -0.08
C ASN A 32 2.37 5.51 -1.60
N TYR A 33 1.88 4.43 -2.21
CA TYR A 33 2.08 4.12 -3.63
C TYR A 33 0.78 4.23 -4.45
N GLU A 34 -0.37 3.90 -3.85
CA GLU A 34 -1.74 3.95 -4.39
C GLU A 34 -2.16 2.76 -5.28
N VAL A 35 -1.62 2.62 -6.50
CA VAL A 35 -2.12 1.64 -7.48
C VAL A 35 -0.99 0.97 -8.28
N TRP A 36 -1.09 -0.34 -8.53
CA TRP A 36 -0.03 -1.11 -9.19
C TRP A 36 0.12 -0.83 -10.68
N ASP A 37 -0.99 -1.00 -11.41
CA ASP A 37 -1.00 -0.97 -12.86
C ASP A 37 -0.42 0.34 -13.40
N LYS A 38 0.49 0.22 -14.36
CA LYS A 38 1.26 1.36 -14.88
C LYS A 38 0.37 2.42 -15.53
N ARG A 39 -0.64 2.00 -16.28
CA ARG A 39 -1.58 2.93 -16.94
C ARG A 39 -2.42 3.65 -15.89
N LEU A 40 -3.01 2.90 -14.96
CA LEU A 40 -3.81 3.45 -13.86
C LEU A 40 -2.99 4.37 -12.96
N PHE A 41 -1.73 4.05 -12.67
CA PHE A 41 -0.84 4.93 -11.90
C PHE A 41 -0.69 6.31 -12.56
N SER A 42 -0.48 6.35 -13.89
CA SER A 42 -0.37 7.63 -14.62
C SER A 42 -1.66 8.45 -14.61
N ILE A 43 -2.83 7.80 -14.60
CA ILE A 43 -4.15 8.44 -14.64
C ILE A 43 -4.59 8.89 -13.25
N ILE A 44 -4.45 8.03 -12.25
CA ILE A 44 -4.94 8.23 -10.89
C ILE A 44 -3.94 9.05 -10.06
N CYS A 45 -2.65 8.92 -10.33
CA CYS A 45 -1.58 9.61 -9.63
C CYS A 45 -0.74 10.51 -10.55
N PRO A 46 -1.36 11.42 -11.35
CA PRO A 46 -0.64 12.17 -12.37
C PRO A 46 0.45 13.07 -11.77
N GLY A 47 0.25 13.56 -10.55
CA GLY A 47 1.30 14.31 -9.82
C GLY A 47 2.50 13.44 -9.47
N LYS A 48 2.29 12.22 -8.96
CA LYS A 48 3.39 11.31 -8.62
C LYS A 48 4.17 10.92 -9.87
N GLU A 49 3.46 10.59 -10.95
CA GLU A 49 4.09 10.25 -12.23
C GLU A 49 4.90 11.43 -12.79
N ARG A 50 4.33 12.65 -12.78
CA ARG A 50 5.01 13.83 -13.31
C ARG A 50 6.28 14.23 -12.54
N TYR A 51 6.26 14.16 -11.21
CA TYR A 51 7.34 14.72 -10.38
C TYR A 51 8.37 13.70 -9.91
N VAL A 52 8.00 12.42 -9.85
CA VAL A 52 8.87 11.34 -9.40
C VAL A 52 8.95 10.25 -10.47
N GLY A 53 7.81 9.81 -10.99
CA GLY A 53 7.70 8.68 -11.91
C GLY A 53 7.56 7.35 -11.18
N ARG A 54 6.79 6.42 -11.74
CA ARG A 54 6.52 5.10 -11.14
C ARG A 54 7.77 4.31 -10.79
N GLU A 55 8.68 4.15 -11.74
CA GLU A 55 9.90 3.34 -11.58
C GLU A 55 10.84 3.94 -10.52
N GLU A 56 10.94 5.27 -10.51
CA GLU A 56 11.68 6.01 -9.50
C GLU A 56 11.03 5.85 -8.12
N TRP A 57 9.70 5.84 -8.05
CA TRP A 57 8.97 5.60 -6.81
C TRP A 57 9.30 4.22 -6.23
N HIS A 58 9.32 3.18 -7.07
CA HIS A 58 9.72 1.82 -6.67
C HIS A 58 11.16 1.81 -6.16
N ARG A 59 12.09 2.41 -6.91
CA ARG A 59 13.49 2.51 -6.50
C ARG A 59 13.64 3.17 -5.14
N ARG A 60 12.90 4.26 -4.87
CA ARG A 60 12.94 4.94 -3.57
C ARG A 60 12.35 4.12 -2.43
N ILE A 61 11.36 3.27 -2.70
CA ILE A 61 10.86 2.30 -1.70
C ILE A 61 11.97 1.30 -1.35
N PHE A 62 12.72 0.81 -2.34
CA PHE A 62 13.87 -0.08 -2.11
C PHE A 62 15.02 0.64 -1.39
N ASP A 63 15.37 1.85 -1.81
CA ASP A 63 16.38 2.67 -1.14
C ASP A 63 16.02 2.92 0.34
N ALA A 64 14.72 3.08 0.65
CA ALA A 64 14.25 3.23 2.01
C ALA A 64 14.37 1.94 2.83
N ALA A 65 14.30 0.76 2.19
CA ALA A 65 14.50 -0.52 2.86
C ALA A 65 15.94 -0.69 3.34
N ASP A 66 16.93 -0.14 2.63
CA ASP A 66 18.31 -0.09 3.09
C ASP A 66 18.49 0.76 4.37
N VAL A 67 17.62 1.77 4.56
CA VAL A 67 17.69 2.71 5.70
C VAL A 67 16.93 2.18 6.91
N PHE A 68 15.71 1.68 6.70
CA PHE A 68 14.80 1.28 7.77
C PHE A 68 14.83 -0.22 8.07
N GLY A 69 15.39 -1.03 7.17
CA GLY A 69 15.13 -2.46 7.07
C GLY A 69 13.81 -2.71 6.32
N PRO A 70 13.74 -3.73 5.44
CA PRO A 70 12.60 -3.94 4.55
C PRO A 70 11.27 -4.13 5.30
N ARG A 71 11.30 -4.84 6.43
CA ARG A 71 10.13 -5.04 7.30
C ARG A 71 9.52 -3.74 7.86
N ASN A 72 10.30 -2.67 7.93
CA ASN A 72 9.86 -1.37 8.46
C ASN A 72 9.50 -0.37 7.36
N VAL A 73 9.51 -0.79 6.09
CA VAL A 73 9.00 -0.02 4.95
C VAL A 73 7.67 -0.64 4.53
N ILE A 74 6.60 0.13 4.66
CA ILE A 74 5.23 -0.40 4.50
C ILE A 74 4.49 0.51 3.52
N PRO A 75 4.69 0.32 2.20
CA PRO A 75 4.02 1.13 1.18
C PRO A 75 2.51 0.90 1.22
N ASN A 76 1.74 1.97 0.99
CA ASN A 76 0.28 1.88 0.96
C ASN A 76 -0.27 1.72 -0.45
N PHE A 77 -1.17 0.77 -0.63
CA PHE A 77 -2.04 0.64 -1.78
C PHE A 77 -3.44 1.11 -1.40
N VAL A 78 -4.14 1.75 -2.32
CA VAL A 78 -5.52 2.20 -2.13
C VAL A 78 -6.42 1.15 -2.77
N ALA A 79 -6.83 0.19 -1.95
CA ALA A 79 -7.61 -0.95 -2.40
C ALA A 79 -8.95 -0.50 -2.96
N GLY A 80 -9.24 -0.89 -4.19
CA GLY A 80 -10.49 -0.63 -4.90
C GLY A 80 -10.42 0.53 -5.89
N VAL A 81 -9.39 1.39 -5.81
CA VAL A 81 -9.25 2.50 -6.78
C VAL A 81 -8.89 1.99 -8.19
N GLU A 82 -8.29 0.80 -8.30
CA GLU A 82 -7.98 0.20 -9.58
C GLU A 82 -9.22 -0.24 -10.37
N MET A 83 -10.39 -0.30 -9.72
CA MET A 83 -11.69 -0.56 -10.36
C MET A 83 -12.48 0.72 -10.68
N ALA A 84 -11.93 1.91 -10.35
CA ALA A 84 -12.63 3.17 -10.51
C ALA A 84 -12.90 3.51 -11.99
N ARG A 85 -14.18 3.62 -12.35
CA ARG A 85 -14.63 4.06 -13.67
C ARG A 85 -14.27 5.54 -13.92
N PRO A 86 -14.04 5.93 -15.19
CA PRO A 86 -14.13 5.11 -16.40
C PRO A 86 -12.85 4.32 -16.73
N PHE A 87 -11.79 4.43 -15.93
CA PHE A 87 -10.46 3.96 -16.34
C PHE A 87 -10.06 2.59 -15.79
N GLY A 88 -10.64 2.19 -14.67
CA GLY A 88 -10.31 1.00 -13.90
C GLY A 88 -10.67 -0.31 -14.57
N PHE A 89 -10.22 -1.41 -13.98
CA PHE A 89 -10.53 -2.76 -14.39
C PHE A 89 -12.02 -3.07 -14.22
N GLU A 90 -12.59 -3.73 -15.22
CA GLU A 90 -14.00 -4.16 -15.18
C GLU A 90 -14.19 -5.49 -14.43
N SER A 91 -13.12 -6.29 -14.36
CA SER A 91 -13.11 -7.60 -13.70
C SER A 91 -12.38 -7.53 -12.37
N ILE A 92 -12.99 -8.10 -11.34
CA ILE A 92 -12.37 -8.31 -10.03
C ILE A 92 -11.12 -9.19 -10.18
N ASP A 93 -11.17 -10.23 -11.02
CA ASP A 93 -10.04 -11.15 -11.21
C ASP A 93 -8.80 -10.40 -11.69
N VAL A 94 -8.97 -9.56 -12.72
CA VAL A 94 -7.88 -8.77 -13.30
C VAL A 94 -7.34 -7.73 -12.30
N ALA A 95 -8.24 -7.10 -11.53
CA ALA A 95 -7.83 -6.14 -10.49
C ALA A 95 -6.98 -6.82 -9.39
N ILE A 96 -7.41 -8.00 -8.92
CA ILE A 96 -6.68 -8.77 -7.91
C ILE A 96 -5.35 -9.29 -8.46
N GLU A 97 -5.32 -9.78 -9.70
CA GLU A 97 -4.10 -10.28 -10.34
C GLU A 97 -3.06 -9.17 -10.49
N SER A 98 -3.48 -7.99 -10.98
CA SER A 98 -2.63 -6.79 -11.02
C SER A 98 -2.10 -6.42 -9.64
N THR A 99 -2.97 -6.31 -8.62
CA THR A 99 -2.51 -5.91 -7.29
C THR A 99 -1.59 -6.97 -6.67
N THR A 100 -1.83 -8.27 -6.92
CA THR A 100 -0.98 -9.37 -6.46
C THR A 100 0.41 -9.33 -7.08
N GLU A 101 0.55 -8.98 -8.37
CA GLU A 101 1.85 -8.75 -9.00
C GLU A 101 2.64 -7.67 -8.25
N GLY A 102 1.97 -6.58 -7.86
CA GLY A 102 2.56 -5.53 -7.04
C GLY A 102 2.96 -5.99 -5.65
N LEU A 103 2.15 -6.83 -5.01
CA LEU A 103 2.51 -7.44 -3.72
C LEU A 103 3.77 -8.30 -3.88
N ASP A 104 3.80 -9.19 -4.86
CA ASP A 104 4.95 -10.08 -5.12
C ASP A 104 6.23 -9.29 -5.41
N HIS A 105 6.12 -8.17 -6.14
CA HIS A 105 7.26 -7.30 -6.45
C HIS A 105 7.92 -6.70 -5.20
N PHE A 106 7.12 -6.29 -4.20
CA PHE A 106 7.65 -5.73 -2.96
C PHE A 106 8.00 -6.82 -1.93
N MET A 107 7.12 -7.81 -1.76
CA MET A 107 7.25 -8.86 -0.75
C MET A 107 8.41 -9.81 -1.02
N SER A 108 8.78 -10.05 -2.28
CA SER A 108 10.00 -10.81 -2.63
C SER A 108 11.30 -10.16 -2.11
N ARG A 109 11.24 -8.90 -1.65
CA ARG A 109 12.34 -8.15 -1.03
C ARG A 109 12.11 -7.86 0.46
N GLY A 110 11.15 -8.55 1.08
CA GLY A 110 10.81 -8.41 2.50
C GLY A 110 10.04 -7.14 2.87
N ILE A 111 9.60 -6.36 1.88
CA ILE A 111 8.78 -5.17 2.07
C ILE A 111 7.33 -5.60 2.06
N THR A 112 6.57 -5.23 3.09
CA THR A 112 5.18 -5.67 3.25
C THR A 112 4.24 -4.50 2.97
N PRO A 113 3.63 -4.40 1.77
CA PRO A 113 2.62 -3.40 1.51
C PRO A 113 1.43 -3.53 2.44
N ARG A 114 0.66 -2.45 2.57
CA ARG A 114 -0.61 -2.43 3.27
C ARG A 114 -1.70 -1.87 2.38
N PHE A 115 -2.95 -1.99 2.84
CA PHE A 115 -4.09 -1.38 2.17
C PHE A 115 -4.76 -0.30 3.01
N THR A 116 -5.16 0.76 2.31
CA THR A 116 -6.24 1.64 2.73
C THR A 116 -7.42 1.37 1.81
N THR A 117 -8.60 1.07 2.36
CA THR A 117 -9.82 0.98 1.55
C THR A 117 -10.11 2.34 0.91
N TRP A 118 -10.32 2.36 -0.39
CA TRP A 118 -10.71 3.58 -1.09
C TRP A 118 -12.08 4.06 -0.60
N CYS A 119 -12.15 5.33 -0.17
CA CYS A 119 -13.41 6.02 0.12
C CYS A 119 -13.66 7.03 -1.01
N PRO A 120 -14.63 6.78 -1.91
CA PRO A 120 -14.98 7.71 -2.98
C PRO A 120 -15.47 9.03 -2.41
N GLU A 121 -14.68 10.09 -2.59
CA GLU A 121 -15.02 11.43 -2.09
C GLU A 121 -16.05 12.10 -3.03
N PRO A 122 -17.31 12.35 -2.58
CA PRO A 122 -18.40 12.81 -3.46
C PRO A 122 -18.14 14.15 -4.15
N THR A 123 -17.20 14.94 -3.64
CA THR A 123 -16.85 16.24 -4.23
C THR A 123 -15.79 16.14 -5.33
N THR A 124 -15.13 14.99 -5.48
CA THR A 124 -14.13 14.76 -6.54
C THR A 124 -14.74 14.18 -7.81
N PRO A 125 -14.18 14.44 -9.01
CA PRO A 125 -14.66 13.81 -10.24
C PRO A 125 -14.69 12.28 -10.16
N LEU A 126 -13.59 11.66 -9.71
CA LEU A 126 -13.50 10.22 -9.61
C LEU A 126 -14.49 9.63 -8.59
N GLY A 127 -14.72 10.32 -7.47
CA GLY A 127 -15.69 9.87 -6.47
C GLY A 127 -17.14 10.01 -6.91
N ARG A 128 -17.50 11.09 -7.62
CA ARG A 128 -18.85 11.26 -8.20
C ARG A 128 -19.22 10.15 -9.16
N ASP A 129 -18.27 9.72 -9.98
CA ASP A 129 -18.50 8.67 -10.98
C ASP A 129 -18.48 7.25 -10.36
N ASN A 130 -18.06 7.12 -9.10
CA ASN A 130 -17.91 5.84 -8.40
C ASN A 130 -18.44 5.88 -6.96
N PRO A 131 -19.70 6.27 -6.71
CA PRO A 131 -20.21 6.52 -5.35
C PRO A 131 -20.23 5.25 -4.47
N GLY A 132 -20.26 4.06 -5.07
CA GLY A 132 -20.23 2.78 -4.35
C GLY A 132 -18.83 2.20 -4.12
N GLY A 133 -17.78 2.79 -4.69
CA GLY A 133 -16.43 2.22 -4.66
C GLY A 133 -16.36 0.84 -5.33
N ALA A 134 -15.34 0.06 -4.95
CA ALA A 134 -15.23 -1.33 -5.40
C ALA A 134 -16.22 -2.24 -4.62
N PRO A 135 -16.73 -3.32 -5.24
CA PRO A 135 -17.66 -4.23 -4.58
C PRO A 135 -17.01 -4.94 -3.38
N LEU A 136 -17.81 -5.31 -2.38
CA LEU A 136 -17.35 -6.05 -1.20
C LEU A 136 -16.58 -7.32 -1.56
N GLU A 137 -17.01 -8.04 -2.60
CA GLU A 137 -16.34 -9.24 -3.10
C GLU A 137 -14.87 -8.97 -3.43
N TYR A 138 -14.56 -7.85 -4.09
CA TYR A 138 -13.18 -7.47 -4.41
C TYR A 138 -12.35 -7.33 -3.13
N HIS A 139 -12.88 -6.65 -2.12
CA HIS A 139 -12.15 -6.44 -0.87
C HIS A 139 -11.88 -7.75 -0.12
N VAL A 140 -12.87 -8.65 -0.03
CA VAL A 140 -12.69 -9.96 0.62
C VAL A 140 -11.65 -10.80 -0.12
N ARG A 141 -11.70 -10.82 -1.46
CA ARG A 141 -10.75 -11.57 -2.29
C ARG A 141 -9.34 -10.99 -2.22
N LEU A 142 -9.20 -9.67 -2.15
CA LEU A 142 -7.90 -9.01 -1.94
C LEU A 142 -7.25 -9.40 -0.62
N LEU A 143 -8.03 -9.45 0.47
CA LEU A 143 -7.51 -9.88 1.77
C LEU A 143 -7.03 -11.34 1.73
N GLY A 144 -7.77 -12.22 1.03
CA GLY A 144 -7.32 -13.59 0.77
C GLY A 144 -6.00 -13.63 -0.02
N ALA A 145 -5.94 -12.92 -1.15
CA ALA A 145 -4.73 -12.85 -1.98
C ALA A 145 -3.51 -12.31 -1.21
N TYR A 146 -3.73 -11.32 -0.35
CA TYR A 146 -2.70 -10.74 0.50
C TYR A 146 -2.15 -11.73 1.52
N ARG A 147 -3.01 -12.48 2.22
CA ARG A 147 -2.58 -13.54 3.14
C ARG A 147 -1.75 -14.60 2.41
N GLU A 148 -2.22 -15.05 1.25
CA GLU A 148 -1.48 -16.04 0.45
C GLU A 148 -0.13 -15.51 -0.04
N ALA A 149 -0.05 -14.25 -0.46
CA ALA A 149 1.21 -13.61 -0.84
C ALA A 149 2.18 -13.51 0.35
N LEU A 150 1.68 -13.10 1.52
CA LEU A 150 2.49 -12.99 2.74
C LEU A 150 3.07 -14.35 3.17
N HIS A 151 2.26 -15.42 3.11
CA HIS A 151 2.71 -16.80 3.33
C HIS A 151 3.73 -17.25 2.28
N ARG A 152 3.48 -16.99 1.00
CA ARG A 152 4.34 -17.40 -0.12
C ARG A 152 5.76 -16.83 0.01
N HIS A 153 5.88 -15.60 0.50
CA HIS A 153 7.18 -14.94 0.73
C HIS A 153 7.73 -15.15 2.15
N GLY A 154 7.05 -15.92 3.00
CA GLY A 154 7.51 -16.24 4.36
C GLY A 154 7.69 -15.00 5.25
N LEU A 155 6.80 -14.01 5.12
CA LEU A 155 6.89 -12.75 5.85
C LEU A 155 6.02 -12.77 7.11
N ASP A 156 6.44 -12.02 8.14
CA ASP A 156 5.62 -11.77 9.32
C ASP A 156 4.61 -10.65 9.07
N PRO A 157 3.54 -10.54 9.90
CA PRO A 157 2.68 -9.37 9.92
C PRO A 157 3.48 -8.07 10.07
N PRO A 158 3.09 -7.01 9.34
CA PRO A 158 3.84 -5.76 9.33
C PRO A 158 3.80 -5.09 10.71
N PRO A 159 4.92 -4.49 11.16
CA PRO A 159 5.01 -3.94 12.51
C PRO A 159 4.12 -2.73 12.72
N GLY A 160 3.78 -2.49 14.00
CA GLY A 160 3.08 -1.30 14.45
C GLY A 160 1.56 -1.36 14.33
N TYR A 161 0.96 -2.45 13.86
CA TYR A 161 -0.49 -2.61 13.77
C TYR A 161 -1.11 -3.42 14.92
N GLY A 162 -0.31 -3.81 15.92
CA GLY A 162 -0.74 -4.67 17.01
C GLY A 162 -0.61 -6.15 16.66
N GLU A 163 -1.28 -7.00 17.44
CA GLU A 163 -1.41 -8.44 17.17
C GLU A 163 -2.30 -8.66 15.95
N ALA A 164 -1.91 -9.60 15.08
CA ALA A 164 -2.76 -10.08 13.99
C ALA A 164 -3.82 -11.08 14.51
N GLY A 165 -4.84 -11.31 13.70
CA GLY A 165 -5.90 -12.30 13.94
C GLY A 165 -7.30 -11.72 13.87
N THR A 166 -8.30 -12.59 13.81
CA THR A 166 -9.71 -12.23 13.65
C THR A 166 -10.18 -11.20 14.68
N GLY A 167 -10.70 -10.06 14.20
CA GLY A 167 -11.25 -8.98 15.05
C GLY A 167 -10.19 -8.12 15.72
N ARG A 168 -8.95 -8.16 15.23
CA ARG A 168 -7.82 -7.36 15.73
C ARG A 168 -7.54 -6.14 14.86
N ALA A 169 -8.18 -5.98 13.71
CA ALA A 169 -8.14 -4.74 12.96
C ALA A 169 -8.71 -3.59 13.81
N VAL A 170 -7.87 -2.58 14.04
CA VAL A 170 -8.18 -1.45 14.94
C VAL A 170 -8.51 -0.16 14.19
N PHE A 171 -8.25 -0.08 12.86
CA PHE A 171 -8.51 1.09 12.03
C PHE A 171 -8.96 0.70 10.61
N SER A 172 -9.52 1.66 9.86
CA SER A 172 -9.95 1.46 8.46
C SER A 172 -8.81 1.05 7.50
N VAL A 173 -7.56 1.21 7.93
CA VAL A 173 -6.34 0.88 7.19
C VAL A 173 -5.62 -0.35 7.75
N SER A 174 -6.32 -1.21 8.49
CA SER A 174 -5.73 -2.42 9.10
C SER A 174 -6.57 -3.69 8.91
N SER A 175 -7.55 -3.70 7.99
CA SER A 175 -8.37 -4.89 7.72
C SER A 175 -7.54 -6.11 7.32
N PHE A 176 -6.39 -5.90 6.69
CA PHE A 176 -5.45 -6.98 6.40
C PHE A 176 -4.91 -7.67 7.65
N MET A 177 -4.95 -7.07 8.84
CA MET A 177 -4.55 -7.73 10.08
C MET A 177 -5.55 -8.81 10.54
N ASP A 178 -6.81 -8.73 10.13
CA ASP A 178 -7.84 -9.71 10.51
C ASP A 178 -7.69 -11.06 9.79
N VAL A 179 -6.94 -11.09 8.70
CA VAL A 179 -6.73 -12.30 7.88
C VAL A 179 -5.34 -12.91 8.06
N LEU A 180 -4.48 -12.30 8.88
CA LEU A 180 -3.14 -12.80 9.19
C LEU A 180 -3.10 -13.59 10.50
#